data_AF-A0A0F9ALF9-F1
#
_entry.id   AF-A0A0F9ALF9-F1
#
_cell.length_a   1.000
_cell.length_b   1.000
_cell.length_c   1.000
_cell.angle_alpha   90.00
_cell.angle_beta   90.00
_cell.angle_gamma   90.00
#
_symmetry.space_group_name_H-M   'P 1'
#
loop_
_entity.id
_entity.type
_entity.pdbx_description
1 polymer ?
#
loop_
_entity_poly.entity_id
_entity_poly.type
_entity_poly.pdbx_seq_one_letter_code
_entity_poly.pdbx_strand_id
1 'polypeptide(L)'
;MVIEIEKDVKLKDLMGEYEKETKKKAIWRGNITQSFKKWQRGEKIYIDDKERICILASEDIKNKWQDFAAKNNISTLSKLIRESVEFYMTFKSKNFDFENISDITHHLKEPLTSIKGFSEILMEDHKHELNWDVLLKIRNIFDESKILEERIDSLFLDKITEGHQYDILIVDDDRSTIKLLTGYFESKGYTCETAFNGEDALEKI
;
A
#
# COMPACT_ATOMS: atom_id res chain seq x y z
N MET A 1 -28.90 -54.72 6.98
CA MET A 1 -27.93 -54.91 5.88
C MET A 1 -27.44 -53.53 5.49
N VAL A 2 -26.18 -53.27 5.84
CA VAL A 2 -25.52 -51.96 5.77
C VAL A 2 -25.21 -51.63 4.31
N ILE A 3 -25.76 -50.52 3.81
CA ILE A 3 -25.43 -49.96 2.49
C ILE A 3 -24.73 -48.63 2.77
N GLU A 4 -23.43 -48.67 3.06
CA GLU A 4 -22.64 -47.44 3.25
C GLU A 4 -21.17 -47.57 2.83
N ILE A 5 -20.83 -48.56 1.99
CA ILE A 5 -19.44 -48.80 1.55
C ILE A 5 -19.15 -48.24 0.14
N GLU A 6 -20.17 -48.05 -0.70
CA GLU A 6 -19.98 -47.70 -2.12
C GLU A 6 -19.61 -46.23 -2.38
N LYS A 7 -19.96 -45.30 -1.49
CA LYS A 7 -19.69 -43.86 -1.66
C LYS A 7 -18.24 -43.47 -1.37
N ASP A 8 -17.55 -44.21 -0.49
CA ASP A 8 -16.21 -43.86 -0.01
C ASP A 8 -15.09 -44.36 -0.95
N VAL A 9 -15.34 -45.48 -1.67
CA VAL A 9 -14.41 -46.02 -2.67
C VAL A 9 -14.34 -45.12 -3.91
N LYS A 10 -15.50 -44.74 -4.46
CA LYS A 10 -15.57 -43.82 -5.62
C LYS A 10 -14.92 -42.46 -5.36
N LEU A 11 -15.03 -41.97 -4.12
CA LEU A 11 -14.42 -40.70 -3.75
C LEU A 11 -12.89 -40.80 -3.70
N LYS A 12 -12.35 -41.91 -3.17
CA LYS A 12 -10.90 -42.16 -3.14
C LYS A 12 -10.30 -42.31 -4.54
N ASP A 13 -11.02 -42.96 -5.46
CA ASP A 13 -10.59 -43.11 -6.85
C ASP A 13 -10.52 -41.74 -7.56
N LEU A 14 -11.57 -40.92 -7.41
CA LEU A 14 -11.60 -39.54 -7.93
C LEU A 14 -10.47 -38.67 -7.35
N MET A 15 -10.16 -38.81 -6.06
CA MET A 15 -9.04 -38.13 -5.43
C MET A 15 -7.71 -38.55 -6.07
N GLY A 16 -7.52 -39.85 -6.32
CA GLY A 16 -6.31 -40.37 -6.96
C GLY A 16 -6.14 -39.89 -8.41
N GLU A 17 -7.22 -39.79 -9.18
CA GLU A 17 -7.20 -39.23 -10.54
C GLU A 17 -6.83 -37.75 -10.54
N TYR A 18 -7.48 -36.95 -9.69
CA TYR A 18 -7.17 -35.54 -9.53
C TYR A 18 -5.71 -35.29 -9.13
N GLU A 19 -5.19 -36.07 -8.17
CA GLU A 19 -3.81 -35.90 -7.69
C GLU A 19 -2.80 -36.22 -8.79
N LYS A 20 -3.08 -37.21 -9.66
CA LYS A 20 -2.24 -37.54 -10.82
C LYS A 20 -2.30 -36.48 -11.91
N GLU A 21 -3.50 -36.00 -12.25
CA GLU A 21 -3.70 -35.03 -13.34
C GLU A 21 -3.13 -33.65 -12.97
N THR A 22 -3.32 -33.23 -11.73
CA THR A 22 -3.05 -31.85 -11.30
C THR A 22 -1.77 -31.69 -10.49
N LYS A 23 -1.17 -32.80 -10.03
CA LYS A 23 -0.08 -32.85 -9.04
C LYS A 23 -0.40 -32.15 -7.70
N LYS A 24 -1.64 -31.73 -7.46
CA LYS A 24 -2.11 -31.10 -6.22
C LYS A 24 -2.79 -32.14 -5.35
N LYS A 25 -2.67 -32.02 -4.02
CA LYS A 25 -3.35 -32.94 -3.09
C LYS A 25 -4.87 -32.71 -3.05
N ALA A 26 -5.65 -33.78 -3.07
CA ALA A 26 -7.11 -33.72 -2.94
C ALA A 26 -7.52 -33.40 -1.48
N ILE A 27 -6.69 -33.83 -0.53
CA ILE A 27 -6.85 -33.56 0.90
C ILE A 27 -5.63 -32.79 1.43
N TRP A 28 -5.89 -31.71 2.17
CA TRP A 28 -4.87 -30.96 2.90
C TRP A 28 -5.26 -30.83 4.37
N ARG A 29 -4.41 -31.34 5.28
CA ARG A 29 -4.67 -31.37 6.74
C ARG A 29 -6.07 -31.88 7.10
N GLY A 30 -6.48 -33.00 6.48
CA GLY A 30 -7.78 -33.63 6.72
C GLY A 30 -8.98 -32.97 6.03
N ASN A 31 -8.80 -31.86 5.32
CA ASN A 31 -9.87 -31.17 4.61
C ASN A 31 -9.77 -31.35 3.10
N ILE A 32 -10.91 -31.56 2.44
CA ILE A 32 -10.99 -31.61 0.97
C ILE A 32 -10.65 -30.22 0.40
N THR A 33 -9.71 -30.17 -0.53
CA THR A 33 -9.24 -28.92 -1.14
C THR A 33 -10.31 -28.30 -2.05
N GLN A 34 -10.35 -26.97 -2.10
CA GLN A 34 -11.24 -26.26 -3.03
C GLN A 34 -10.92 -26.55 -4.50
N SER A 35 -9.65 -26.80 -4.81
CA SER A 35 -9.24 -27.20 -6.16
C SER A 35 -9.78 -28.57 -6.55
N PHE A 36 -9.83 -29.54 -5.63
CA PHE A 36 -10.51 -30.82 -5.88
C PHE A 36 -12.01 -30.64 -6.09
N LYS A 37 -12.69 -29.83 -5.26
CA LYS A 37 -14.12 -29.54 -5.43
C LYS A 37 -14.43 -28.87 -6.77
N LYS A 38 -13.56 -27.98 -7.23
CA LYS A 38 -13.67 -27.32 -8.54
C LYS A 38 -13.43 -28.30 -9.69
N TRP A 39 -12.42 -29.16 -9.57
CA TRP A 39 -12.14 -30.23 -10.53
C TRP A 39 -13.32 -31.19 -10.71
N GLN A 40 -13.95 -31.60 -9.59
CA GLN A 40 -15.15 -32.44 -9.62
C GLN A 40 -16.33 -31.79 -10.36
N ARG A 41 -16.35 -30.46 -10.46
CA ARG A 41 -17.36 -29.70 -11.23
C ARG A 41 -16.94 -29.42 -12.67
N GLY A 42 -15.79 -29.92 -13.11
CA GLY A 42 -15.24 -29.68 -14.45
C GLY A 42 -14.68 -28.28 -14.65
N GLU A 43 -14.40 -27.53 -13.58
CA GLU A 43 -13.82 -26.18 -13.68
C GLU A 43 -12.33 -26.24 -14.01
N LYS A 44 -11.84 -25.31 -14.83
CA LYS A 44 -10.40 -25.16 -15.11
C LYS A 44 -9.64 -24.89 -13.82
N ILE A 45 -8.61 -25.70 -13.56
CA ILE A 45 -7.70 -25.50 -12.43
C ILE A 45 -6.50 -24.71 -12.92
N TYR A 46 -6.44 -23.46 -12.49
CA TYR A 46 -5.24 -22.65 -12.69
C TYR A 46 -4.14 -23.13 -11.74
N ILE A 47 -2.95 -23.37 -12.29
CA ILE A 47 -1.71 -23.47 -11.52
C ILE A 47 -1.30 -22.02 -11.29
N ASP A 48 -1.73 -21.48 -10.17
CA ASP A 48 -1.38 -20.14 -9.75
C ASP A 48 0.01 -20.25 -9.12
N ASP A 49 1.05 -19.89 -9.88
CA ASP A 49 2.43 -19.89 -9.41
C ASP A 49 2.61 -18.65 -8.52
N LYS A 50 2.08 -18.75 -7.30
CA LYS A 50 2.11 -17.69 -6.30
C LYS A 50 3.25 -17.94 -5.34
N GLU A 51 4.25 -17.06 -5.39
CA GLU A 51 5.27 -17.00 -4.36
C GLU A 51 4.67 -16.56 -3.02
N ARG A 52 5.15 -17.16 -1.94
CA ARG A 52 4.75 -16.81 -0.58
C ARG A 52 5.85 -16.00 0.06
N ILE A 53 5.51 -14.79 0.46
CA ILE A 53 6.38 -13.91 1.24
C ILE A 53 5.89 -13.88 2.70
N CYS A 54 6.83 -13.77 3.63
CA CYS A 54 6.54 -13.47 5.03
C CYS A 54 6.72 -11.97 5.25
N ILE A 55 5.80 -11.35 5.98
CA ILE A 55 5.89 -9.94 6.36
C ILE A 55 5.80 -9.89 7.87
N LEU A 56 6.82 -9.32 8.51
CA LEU A 56 6.84 -9.06 9.95
C LEU A 56 6.29 -7.65 10.17
N ALA A 57 5.26 -7.54 10.99
CA ALA A 57 4.65 -6.28 11.39
C ALA A 57 4.21 -6.39 12.85
N SER A 58 4.22 -5.26 13.57
CA SER A 58 3.69 -5.24 14.94
C SER A 58 2.20 -5.59 14.96
N GLU A 59 1.72 -6.06 16.12
CA GLU A 59 0.31 -6.37 16.32
C GLU A 59 -0.57 -5.14 16.02
N ASP A 60 -0.12 -3.95 16.41
CA ASP A 60 -0.83 -2.70 16.18
C ASP A 60 -0.98 -2.37 14.69
N ILE A 61 0.09 -2.51 13.90
CA ILE A 61 0.05 -2.28 12.45
C ILE A 61 -0.87 -3.28 11.77
N LYS A 62 -0.74 -4.56 12.14
CA LYS A 62 -1.59 -5.62 11.62
C LYS A 62 -3.07 -5.37 11.92
N ASN A 63 -3.41 -4.93 13.13
CA ASN A 63 -4.78 -4.57 13.51
C ASN A 63 -5.30 -3.40 12.67
N LYS A 64 -4.50 -2.33 12.49
CA LYS A 64 -4.85 -1.21 11.62
C LYS A 64 -5.14 -1.66 10.18
N TRP A 65 -4.31 -2.55 9.62
CA TRP A 65 -4.52 -3.08 8.28
C TRP A 65 -5.78 -3.95 8.18
N GLN A 66 -6.08 -4.75 9.21
CA GLN A 66 -7.29 -5.57 9.26
C GLN A 66 -8.55 -4.70 9.35
N ASP A 67 -8.54 -3.66 10.18
CA ASP A 67 -9.64 -2.70 10.29
C ASP A 67 -9.87 -1.95 8.97
N PHE A 68 -8.79 -1.52 8.32
CA PHE A 68 -8.86 -0.90 7.01
C PHE A 68 -9.45 -1.85 5.96
N ALA A 69 -8.99 -3.10 5.93
CA ALA A 69 -9.51 -4.11 5.02
C ALA A 69 -11.01 -4.35 5.24
N ALA A 70 -11.45 -4.46 6.50
CA ALA A 70 -12.86 -4.65 6.85
C ALA A 70 -13.73 -3.46 6.41
N LYS A 71 -13.28 -2.22 6.68
CA LYS A 71 -14.00 -1.00 6.27
C LYS A 71 -14.16 -0.86 4.76
N ASN A 72 -13.21 -1.39 3.99
CA ASN A 72 -13.18 -1.29 2.53
C ASN A 72 -13.64 -2.58 1.82
N ASN A 73 -14.28 -3.51 2.54
CA ASN A 73 -14.76 -4.79 1.99
C ASN A 73 -13.68 -5.65 1.30
N ILE A 74 -12.45 -5.58 1.79
CA ILE A 74 -11.32 -6.37 1.26
C ILE A 74 -11.29 -7.73 1.96
N SER A 75 -11.41 -8.79 1.17
CA SER A 75 -11.66 -10.15 1.67
C SER A 75 -10.54 -10.76 2.51
N THR A 76 -9.28 -10.34 2.30
CA THR A 76 -8.11 -10.90 2.99
C THR A 76 -7.00 -9.87 3.09
N LEU A 77 -6.17 -9.96 4.13
CA LEU A 77 -4.98 -9.13 4.26
C LEU A 77 -4.02 -9.28 3.06
N SER A 78 -3.85 -10.49 2.53
CA SER A 78 -3.01 -10.70 1.34
C SER A 78 -3.57 -10.01 0.09
N LYS A 79 -4.89 -9.81 0.00
CA LYS A 79 -5.50 -9.04 -1.09
C LYS A 79 -5.20 -7.56 -0.93
N LEU A 80 -5.36 -7.02 0.29
CA LEU A 80 -4.98 -5.65 0.62
C LEU A 80 -3.52 -5.39 0.23
N ILE A 81 -2.59 -6.23 0.68
CA ILE A 81 -1.15 -6.04 0.43
C ILE A 81 -0.86 -6.03 -1.07
N ARG A 82 -1.46 -6.94 -1.86
CA ARG A 82 -1.26 -6.94 -3.33
C ARG A 82 -1.78 -5.66 -3.98
N GLU A 83 -2.99 -5.24 -3.62
CA GLU A 83 -3.58 -4.00 -4.16
C GLU A 83 -2.76 -2.76 -3.76
N SER A 84 -2.26 -2.70 -2.53
CA SER A 84 -1.39 -1.63 -2.04
C SER A 84 -0.06 -1.60 -2.80
N VAL A 85 0.56 -2.75 -3.04
CA VAL A 85 1.82 -2.84 -3.80
C VAL A 85 1.60 -2.45 -5.27
N GLU A 86 0.52 -2.93 -5.91
CA GLU A 86 0.17 -2.54 -7.27
C GLU A 86 -0.08 -1.03 -7.39
N PHE A 87 -0.79 -0.45 -6.41
CA PHE A 87 -1.00 0.98 -6.32
C PHE A 87 0.33 1.73 -6.22
N TYR A 88 1.21 1.32 -5.30
CA TYR A 88 2.52 1.94 -5.12
C TYR A 88 3.38 1.86 -6.39
N MET A 89 3.45 0.69 -7.03
CA MET A 89 4.21 0.49 -8.26
C MET A 89 3.67 1.35 -9.41
N THR A 90 2.34 1.42 -9.55
CA THR A 90 1.69 2.27 -10.56
C THR A 90 1.96 3.74 -10.27
N PHE A 91 1.88 4.16 -9.01
CA PHE A 91 2.12 5.52 -8.57
C PHE A 91 3.57 5.94 -8.82
N LYS A 92 4.54 5.11 -8.42
CA LYS A 92 5.98 5.34 -8.66
C LYS A 92 6.32 5.37 -10.15
N SER A 93 5.71 4.50 -10.97
CA SER A 93 5.93 4.47 -12.43
C SER A 93 5.48 5.75 -13.14
N LYS A 94 4.60 6.55 -12.52
CA LYS A 94 4.15 7.85 -13.03
C LYS A 94 5.10 9.01 -12.68
N ASN A 95 6.29 8.75 -12.12
CA ASN A 95 7.25 9.77 -11.65
C ASN A 95 6.64 10.78 -10.67
N PHE A 96 5.67 10.35 -9.84
CA PHE A 96 5.22 11.20 -8.74
C PHE A 96 6.26 11.10 -7.62
N ASP A 97 7.22 12.02 -7.66
CA ASP A 97 8.39 12.00 -6.80
C ASP A 97 8.04 12.63 -5.44
N PHE A 98 8.04 11.82 -4.38
CA PHE A 98 7.77 12.29 -3.02
C PHE A 98 8.86 13.26 -2.52
N GLU A 99 10.05 13.23 -3.12
CA GLU A 99 11.09 14.23 -2.87
C GLU A 99 10.66 15.63 -3.36
N ASN A 100 9.95 15.69 -4.50
CA ASN A 100 9.49 16.95 -5.09
C ASN A 100 8.24 17.55 -4.42
N ILE A 101 7.56 16.88 -3.48
CA ILE A 101 6.40 17.49 -2.79
C ILE A 101 6.81 18.76 -2.03
N SER A 102 8.02 18.78 -1.46
CA SER A 102 8.55 19.98 -0.78
C SER A 102 8.76 21.12 -1.77
N ASP A 103 9.32 20.82 -2.93
CA ASP A 103 9.59 21.80 -3.99
C ASP A 103 8.29 22.30 -4.62
N ILE A 104 7.34 21.40 -4.90
CA ILE A 104 5.99 21.74 -5.37
C ILE A 104 5.29 22.63 -4.35
N THR A 105 5.36 22.29 -3.06
CA THR A 105 4.77 23.08 -1.97
C THR A 105 5.40 24.48 -1.92
N HIS A 106 6.72 24.58 -2.03
CA HIS A 106 7.41 25.87 -2.06
C HIS A 106 6.99 26.71 -3.27
N HIS A 107 6.99 26.13 -4.46
CA HIS A 107 6.57 26.80 -5.71
C HIS A 107 5.10 27.20 -5.72
N LEU A 108 4.23 26.51 -4.97
CA LEU A 108 2.83 26.90 -4.79
C LEU A 108 2.66 27.98 -3.72
N LYS A 109 3.48 27.96 -2.65
CA LYS A 109 3.43 28.96 -1.58
C LYS A 109 3.85 30.35 -2.07
N GLU A 110 4.91 30.48 -2.86
CA GLU A 110 5.39 31.78 -3.37
C GLU A 110 4.29 32.64 -4.06
N PRO A 111 3.56 32.13 -5.08
CA PRO A 111 2.46 32.88 -5.69
C PRO A 111 1.28 33.05 -4.74
N LEU A 112 1.02 32.09 -3.84
CA LEU A 112 -0.07 32.17 -2.88
C LEU A 112 0.14 33.26 -1.83
N THR A 113 1.36 33.39 -1.30
CA THR A 113 1.76 34.48 -0.40
C THR A 113 1.55 35.83 -1.05
N SER A 114 1.88 35.95 -2.34
CA SER A 114 1.65 37.18 -3.10
C SER A 114 0.16 37.49 -3.25
N ILE A 115 -0.66 36.50 -3.65
CA ILE A 115 -2.12 36.67 -3.78
C ILE A 115 -2.75 37.08 -2.45
N LYS A 116 -2.43 36.37 -1.37
CA LYS A 116 -2.90 36.65 -0.03
C LYS A 116 -2.50 38.07 0.41
N GLY A 117 -1.22 38.41 0.30
CA GLY A 117 -0.69 39.72 0.70
C GLY A 117 -1.30 40.88 -0.09
N PHE A 118 -1.40 40.79 -1.42
CA PHE A 118 -2.04 41.86 -2.21
C PHE A 118 -3.53 41.98 -1.89
N SER A 119 -4.24 40.86 -1.70
CA SER A 119 -5.65 40.91 -1.32
C SER A 119 -5.87 41.54 0.06
N GLU A 120 -4.96 41.30 1.01
CA GLU A 120 -4.96 41.91 2.34
C GLU A 120 -4.73 43.43 2.26
N ILE A 121 -3.68 43.87 1.55
CA ILE A 121 -3.38 45.29 1.32
C ILE A 121 -4.58 46.00 0.68
N LEU A 122 -5.20 45.42 -0.35
CA LEU A 122 -6.35 46.01 -1.02
C LEU A 122 -7.57 46.12 -0.08
N MET A 123 -7.76 45.17 0.84
CA MET A 123 -8.84 45.20 1.81
C MET A 123 -8.62 46.18 2.96
N GLU A 124 -7.36 46.48 3.31
CA GLU A 124 -7.00 47.37 4.41
C GLU A 124 -6.81 48.81 3.94
N ASP A 125 -5.94 49.03 2.96
CA ASP A 125 -5.50 50.36 2.55
C ASP A 125 -6.47 51.03 1.58
N HIS A 126 -7.16 50.24 0.73
CA HIS A 126 -8.05 50.76 -0.32
C HIS A 126 -9.54 50.52 -0.04
N LYS A 127 -9.89 50.08 1.18
CA LYS A 127 -11.26 49.73 1.57
C LYS A 127 -12.30 50.79 1.24
N HIS A 128 -11.95 52.06 1.45
CA HIS A 128 -12.86 53.19 1.29
C HIS A 128 -12.99 53.66 -0.16
N GLU A 129 -12.09 53.23 -1.03
CA GLU A 129 -12.04 53.57 -2.46
C GLU A 129 -12.73 52.50 -3.33
N LEU A 130 -12.90 51.30 -2.78
CA LEU A 130 -13.44 50.15 -3.49
C LEU A 130 -14.96 50.04 -3.35
N ASN A 131 -15.62 49.66 -4.46
CA ASN A 131 -17.02 49.25 -4.43
C ASN A 131 -17.16 47.99 -3.55
N TRP A 132 -18.25 47.94 -2.77
CA TRP A 132 -18.63 46.80 -1.94
C TRP A 132 -18.59 45.45 -2.66
N ASP A 133 -19.07 45.38 -3.91
CA ASP A 133 -19.03 44.13 -4.70
C ASP A 133 -17.58 43.67 -5.00
N VAL A 134 -16.70 44.63 -5.26
CA VAL A 134 -15.27 44.37 -5.49
C VAL A 134 -14.61 43.94 -4.18
N LEU A 135 -14.92 44.61 -3.08
CA LEU A 135 -14.42 44.27 -1.75
C LEU A 135 -14.83 42.86 -1.31
N LEU A 136 -16.07 42.43 -1.59
CA LEU A 136 -16.53 41.06 -1.34
C LEU A 136 -15.76 40.03 -2.18
N LYS A 137 -15.47 40.33 -3.45
CA LYS A 137 -14.68 39.45 -4.31
C LYS A 137 -13.24 39.32 -3.80
N ILE A 138 -12.60 40.42 -3.39
CA ILE A 138 -11.24 40.40 -2.83
C ILE A 138 -11.22 39.61 -1.52
N ARG A 139 -12.24 39.78 -0.67
CA ARG A 139 -12.39 38.97 0.56
C ARG A 139 -12.48 37.49 0.24
N ASN A 140 -13.28 37.09 -0.73
CA ASN A 140 -13.36 35.68 -1.14
C ASN A 140 -12.00 35.17 -1.64
N ILE A 141 -11.24 35.96 -2.41
CA ILE A 141 -9.89 35.59 -2.85
C ILE A 141 -8.97 35.36 -1.64
N PHE A 142 -9.01 36.25 -0.65
CA PHE A 142 -8.22 36.12 0.57
C PHE A 142 -8.59 34.87 1.37
N ASP A 143 -9.89 34.65 1.60
CA ASP A 143 -10.38 33.50 2.37
C ASP A 143 -10.03 32.17 1.68
N GLU A 144 -10.23 32.07 0.36
CA GLU A 144 -9.83 30.90 -0.43
C GLU A 144 -8.31 30.70 -0.43
N SER A 145 -7.52 31.78 -0.42
CA SER A 145 -6.06 31.69 -0.32
C SER A 145 -5.60 31.08 1.00
N LYS A 146 -6.26 31.42 2.12
CA LYS A 146 -5.99 30.81 3.43
C LYS A 146 -6.35 29.33 3.47
N ILE A 147 -7.53 28.97 2.94
CA ILE A 147 -7.96 27.56 2.87
C ILE A 147 -6.95 26.75 2.03
N LEU A 148 -6.46 27.31 0.93
CA LEU A 148 -5.48 26.63 0.09
C LEU A 148 -4.12 26.50 0.81
N GLU A 149 -3.68 27.52 1.54
CA GLU A 149 -2.45 27.50 2.34
C GLU A 149 -2.49 26.39 3.39
N GLU A 150 -3.59 26.28 4.16
CA GLU A 150 -3.79 25.24 5.17
C GLU A 150 -3.74 23.82 4.55
N ARG A 151 -4.32 23.65 3.35
CA ARG A 151 -4.28 22.37 2.63
C ARG A 151 -2.89 22.04 2.08
N ILE A 152 -2.11 23.04 1.70
CA ILE A 152 -0.73 22.83 1.27
C ILE A 152 0.14 22.47 2.47
N ASP A 153 -0.08 23.10 3.63
CA ASP A 153 0.66 22.81 4.86
C ASP A 153 0.41 21.40 5.37
N SER A 154 -0.82 20.88 5.26
CA SER A 154 -1.12 19.50 5.66
C SER A 154 -0.39 18.46 4.83
N LEU A 155 -0.10 18.72 3.55
CA LEU A 155 0.71 17.83 2.69
C LEU A 155 2.16 17.70 3.19
N PHE A 156 2.67 18.69 3.94
CA PHE A 156 4.02 18.68 4.48
C PHE A 156 4.11 17.97 5.84
N LEU A 157 3.07 18.07 6.68
CA LEU A 157 3.06 17.50 8.02
C LEU A 157 3.03 15.96 8.02
N ASP A 158 2.34 15.36 7.05
CA ASP A 158 2.29 13.91 6.85
C ASP A 158 3.67 13.31 6.52
N LYS A 159 4.64 14.13 6.08
CA LYS A 159 6.01 13.70 5.74
C LYS A 159 6.97 13.65 6.94
N ILE A 160 6.73 14.44 8.00
CA ILE A 160 7.64 14.50 9.16
C ILE A 160 7.40 13.34 10.14
N THR A 161 6.26 12.65 10.03
CA THR A 161 5.87 11.57 10.95
C THR A 161 6.47 10.18 10.64
N GLU A 162 7.29 10.03 9.61
CA GLU A 162 7.97 8.75 9.32
C GLU A 162 9.48 8.90 9.43
N GLY A 163 10.01 8.67 10.64
CA GLY A 163 11.43 8.43 10.84
C GLY A 163 11.81 7.04 10.32
N HIS A 164 12.66 6.99 9.29
CA HIS A 164 13.91 6.21 9.18
C HIS A 164 14.47 6.38 7.75
N GLN A 165 15.78 6.54 7.65
CA GLN A 165 16.50 7.10 6.49
C GLN A 165 16.85 6.04 5.43
N TYR A 166 15.91 5.15 5.09
CA TYR A 166 16.10 4.14 4.05
C TYR A 166 14.75 3.69 3.46
N ASP A 167 14.73 3.31 2.17
CA ASP A 167 13.51 2.85 1.48
C ASP A 167 13.16 1.39 1.80
N ILE A 168 14.16 0.55 2.07
CA ILE A 168 14.01 -0.90 2.25
C ILE A 168 14.92 -1.40 3.39
N LEU A 169 14.35 -2.08 4.40
CA LEU A 169 15.11 -2.89 5.35
C LEU A 169 15.14 -4.35 4.88
N ILE A 170 16.32 -4.88 4.61
CA ILE A 170 16.53 -6.26 4.17
C ILE A 170 16.95 -7.09 5.39
N VAL A 171 16.16 -8.11 5.74
CA VAL A 171 16.42 -8.97 6.91
C VAL A 171 16.59 -10.41 6.46
N ASP A 172 17.80 -10.95 6.59
CA ASP A 172 18.12 -12.34 6.25
C ASP A 172 19.36 -12.80 7.04
N ASP A 173 19.43 -14.07 7.46
CA ASP A 173 20.58 -14.60 8.18
C ASP A 173 21.75 -14.97 7.25
N ASP A 174 21.50 -15.11 5.94
CA ASP A 174 22.52 -15.31 4.92
C ASP A 174 23.05 -13.99 4.34
N ARG A 175 24.34 -13.74 4.58
CA ARG A 175 25.05 -12.56 4.07
C ARG A 175 25.10 -12.49 2.55
N SER A 176 25.10 -13.62 1.87
CA SER A 176 25.16 -13.66 0.40
C SER A 176 23.87 -13.14 -0.21
N THR A 177 22.74 -13.55 0.38
CA THR A 177 21.38 -13.11 0.02
C THR A 177 21.19 -11.63 0.30
N ILE A 178 21.62 -11.13 1.47
CA ILE A 178 21.62 -9.68 1.76
C ILE A 178 22.37 -8.92 0.67
N LYS A 179 23.62 -9.32 0.38
CA LYS A 179 24.46 -8.60 -0.60
C LYS A 179 23.84 -8.60 -2.00
N LEU A 180 23.23 -9.71 -2.41
CA LEU A 180 22.52 -9.82 -3.69
C LEU A 180 21.31 -8.89 -3.74
N LEU A 181 20.48 -8.90 -2.70
CA LEU A 181 19.25 -8.09 -2.64
C LEU A 181 19.57 -6.60 -2.51
N THR A 182 20.53 -6.22 -1.67
CA THR A 182 21.01 -4.83 -1.56
C THR A 182 21.47 -4.32 -2.93
N GLY A 183 22.36 -5.05 -3.61
CA GLY A 183 22.83 -4.64 -4.93
C GLY A 183 21.71 -4.59 -5.99
N TYR A 184 20.75 -5.51 -5.92
CA TYR A 184 19.58 -5.49 -6.79
C TYR A 184 18.73 -4.23 -6.57
N PHE A 185 18.36 -3.91 -5.33
CA PHE A 185 17.50 -2.77 -5.03
C PHE A 185 18.20 -1.42 -5.20
N GLU A 186 19.48 -1.31 -4.83
CA GLU A 186 20.30 -0.13 -5.11
C GLU A 186 20.42 0.12 -6.62
N SER A 187 20.58 -0.94 -7.44
CA SER A 187 20.59 -0.81 -8.91
C SER A 187 19.26 -0.31 -9.50
N LYS A 188 18.18 -0.38 -8.72
CA LYS A 188 16.84 0.15 -9.04
C LYS A 188 16.57 1.52 -8.39
N GLY A 189 17.56 2.10 -7.72
CA GLY A 189 17.47 3.43 -7.11
C GLY A 189 16.81 3.46 -5.74
N TYR A 190 16.79 2.35 -5.00
CA TYR A 190 16.33 2.34 -3.60
C TYR A 190 17.52 2.42 -2.65
N THR A 191 17.35 3.13 -1.54
CA THR A 191 18.26 3.10 -0.39
C THR A 191 17.92 1.91 0.50
N CYS A 192 18.93 1.14 0.92
CA CYS A 192 18.72 -0.08 1.68
C CYS A 192 19.49 -0.04 3.00
N GLU A 193 18.86 -0.56 4.04
CA GLU A 193 19.49 -0.91 5.31
C GLU A 193 19.41 -2.43 5.49
N THR A 194 20.35 -3.03 6.21
CA THR A 194 20.48 -4.49 6.30
C THR A 194 20.49 -4.98 7.73
N ALA A 195 19.76 -6.02 8.06
CA ALA A 195 19.83 -6.68 9.36
C ALA A 195 20.06 -8.18 9.20
N PHE A 196 20.89 -8.75 10.07
CA PHE A 196 21.29 -10.16 9.98
C PHE A 196 20.48 -11.10 10.88
N ASN A 197 19.58 -10.54 11.69
CA ASN A 197 18.70 -11.28 12.58
C ASN A 197 17.53 -10.38 13.02
N GLY A 198 16.57 -10.97 13.74
CA GLY A 198 15.37 -10.26 14.17
C GLY A 198 15.62 -9.16 15.22
N GLU A 199 16.65 -9.28 16.06
CA GLU A 199 16.99 -8.26 17.07
C GLU A 199 17.61 -7.02 16.42
N ASP A 200 18.61 -7.23 15.57
CA ASP A 200 19.25 -6.21 14.72
C ASP A 200 18.23 -5.52 13.79
N ALA A 201 17.24 -6.28 13.30
CA ALA A 201 16.16 -5.70 12.52
C ALA A 201 15.30 -4.75 13.36
N LEU A 202 14.92 -5.16 14.57
CA LEU A 202 14.07 -4.36 15.47
C LEU A 202 14.78 -3.11 16.00
N GLU A 203 16.10 -3.09 16.12
CA GLU A 203 16.86 -1.88 16.49
C GLU A 203 16.84 -0.80 15.40
N LYS A 204 16.52 -1.17 14.16
CA LYS A 204 16.60 -0.30 13.00
C LYS A 204 15.25 0.31 12.59
N ILE A 205 14.13 -0.21 13.12
CA ILE A 205 12.73 0.20 12.86
C ILE A 205 12.14 0.98 14.04
#